data_AF-A0A2X2T4S3-F1
#
_entry.id   AF-A0A2X2T4S3-F1
#
_cell.length_a   1.000
_cell.length_b   1.000
_cell.length_c   1.000
_cell.angle_alpha   90.00
_cell.angle_beta   90.00
_cell.angle_gamma   90.00
#
_symmetry.space_group_name_H-M   'P 1'
#
loop_
_entity.id
_entity.type
_entity.pdbx_description
1 polymer ?
#
loop_
_entity_poly.entity_id
_entity_poly.type
_entity_poly.pdbx_seq_one_letter_code
_entity_poly.pdbx_strand_id
1 'polypeptide(L)'
;MRALYARAKKLPPERELAKQFDVSRPSLREAIQRLEAKGLLLRRQGGGTFVQNSLWQSLSDPLVELLSDHPESQFDLLETRHALEGIAAYYAALRGTEEDLSRIGDCHIAIQQAQESGDLDAEADAVMQYQIAVTEAAHNVVLLHLLRCMEPMLEQKRSPEF
;
A
#
# COMPACT_ATOMS: atom_id res chain seq x y z
N MET A 1 -2.30 2.55 -17.70
CA MET A 1 -3.60 2.16 -17.11
C MET A 1 -3.37 1.20 -15.94
N ARG A 2 -3.10 1.69 -14.73
CA ARG A 2 -3.14 0.91 -13.46
C ARG A 2 -2.95 1.82 -12.24
N ALA A 3 -4.02 2.48 -11.84
CA ALA A 3 -4.21 2.82 -10.43
C ALA A 3 -4.50 1.51 -9.70
N LEU A 4 -3.47 0.95 -9.07
CA LEU A 4 -3.57 -0.26 -8.25
C LEU A 4 -4.41 0.06 -7.01
N TYR A 5 -5.73 -0.16 -7.17
CA TYR A 5 -6.70 -0.57 -6.17
C TYR A 5 -6.54 0.02 -4.77
N ALA A 6 -7.01 1.26 -4.62
CA ALA A 6 -7.35 1.83 -3.32
C ALA A 6 -8.32 0.92 -2.54
N ARG A 7 -8.13 0.90 -1.22
CA ARG A 7 -8.81 0.13 -0.14
C ARG A 7 -10.22 -0.38 -0.50
N ALA A 8 -10.47 -1.68 -0.29
CA ALA A 8 -11.79 -2.32 -0.34
C ALA A 8 -12.63 -2.07 -1.63
N LYS A 9 -11.98 -1.86 -2.78
CA LYS A 9 -12.68 -1.61 -4.04
C LYS A 9 -13.46 -2.83 -4.54
N LYS A 10 -14.72 -2.58 -4.92
CA LYS A 10 -15.58 -3.57 -5.61
C LYS A 10 -15.06 -3.79 -7.03
N LEU A 11 -14.86 -5.05 -7.39
CA LEU A 11 -14.52 -5.44 -8.76
C LEU A 11 -15.75 -5.28 -9.68
N PRO A 12 -15.54 -4.92 -10.96
CA PRO A 12 -16.61 -4.99 -11.97
C PRO A 12 -17.20 -6.40 -12.08
N PRO A 13 -18.43 -6.53 -12.61
CA PRO A 13 -19.04 -7.84 -12.85
C PRO A 13 -18.14 -8.76 -13.68
N GLU A 14 -18.16 -10.08 -13.41
CA GLU A 14 -17.34 -11.08 -14.12
C GLU A 14 -17.44 -10.93 -15.66
N ARG A 15 -18.62 -10.56 -16.17
CA ARG A 15 -18.84 -10.35 -17.61
C ARG A 15 -18.02 -9.19 -18.17
N GLU A 16 -17.88 -8.10 -17.42
CA GLU A 16 -17.13 -6.92 -17.84
C GLU A 16 -15.63 -7.17 -17.73
N LEU A 17 -15.19 -7.77 -16.62
CA LEU A 17 -13.81 -8.18 -16.43
C LEU A 17 -13.32 -9.16 -17.51
N ALA A 18 -14.17 -10.13 -17.89
CA ALA A 18 -13.84 -11.09 -18.94
C ALA A 18 -13.59 -10.40 -20.28
N LYS A 19 -14.34 -9.34 -20.59
CA LYS A 19 -14.10 -8.49 -21.78
C LYS A 19 -12.84 -7.65 -21.64
N GLN A 20 -12.61 -7.03 -20.48
CA GLN A 20 -11.44 -6.18 -20.24
C GLN A 20 -10.12 -6.95 -20.35
N PHE A 21 -10.11 -8.19 -19.87
CA PHE A 21 -8.94 -9.06 -19.90
C PHE A 21 -8.87 -9.98 -21.11
N ASP A 22 -9.86 -9.92 -22.01
CA ASP A 22 -9.97 -10.79 -23.18
C ASP A 22 -9.85 -12.30 -22.86
N VAL A 23 -10.62 -12.75 -21.86
CA VAL A 23 -10.63 -14.15 -21.39
C VAL A 23 -12.03 -14.73 -21.34
N SER A 24 -12.12 -16.07 -21.33
CA SER A 24 -13.39 -16.76 -21.14
C SER A 24 -13.96 -16.53 -19.73
N ARG A 25 -15.30 -16.54 -19.62
CA ARG A 25 -15.98 -16.42 -18.31
C ARG A 25 -15.63 -17.56 -17.34
N PRO A 26 -15.57 -18.84 -17.76
CA PRO A 26 -15.10 -19.91 -16.89
C PRO A 26 -13.68 -19.69 -16.38
N SER A 27 -12.74 -19.29 -17.24
CA SER A 27 -11.35 -19.04 -16.85
C SER A 27 -11.24 -17.89 -15.84
N LEU A 28 -11.99 -16.80 -16.06
CA LEU A 28 -12.04 -15.70 -15.09
C LEU A 28 -12.61 -16.15 -13.74
N ARG A 29 -13.67 -16.97 -13.74
CA ARG A 29 -14.27 -17.50 -12.52
C ARG A 29 -13.29 -18.35 -11.72
N GLU A 30 -12.52 -19.22 -12.37
CA GLU A 30 -11.46 -19.99 -11.71
C GLU A 30 -10.37 -19.08 -11.13
N ALA A 31 -9.96 -18.04 -11.86
CA ALA A 31 -9.00 -17.07 -11.35
C ALA A 31 -9.52 -16.36 -10.09
N ILE A 32 -10.79 -15.91 -10.10
CA ILE A 32 -11.44 -15.29 -8.94
C ILE A 32 -11.51 -16.27 -7.77
N GLN A 33 -11.91 -17.53 -7.98
CA GLN A 33 -11.95 -18.55 -6.91
C GLN A 33 -10.57 -18.81 -6.30
N ARG A 34 -9.51 -18.86 -7.12
CA ARG A 34 -8.13 -19.01 -6.63
C ARG A 34 -7.68 -17.79 -5.81
N LEU A 35 -8.09 -16.58 -6.20
CA LEU A 35 -7.80 -15.36 -5.44
C LEU A 35 -8.61 -15.30 -4.13
N GLU A 36 -9.87 -15.76 -4.13
CA GLU A 36 -10.70 -15.92 -2.93
C GLU A 36 -10.07 -16.93 -1.96
N ALA A 37 -9.61 -18.09 -2.45
CA ALA A 37 -8.94 -19.11 -1.63
C ALA A 37 -7.63 -18.62 -1.00
N LYS A 38 -6.96 -17.64 -1.64
CA LYS A 38 -5.77 -16.97 -1.11
C LYS A 38 -6.10 -15.79 -0.17
N GLY A 39 -7.38 -15.55 0.11
CA GLY A 39 -7.82 -14.42 0.93
C GLY A 39 -7.61 -13.05 0.28
N LEU A 40 -7.43 -12.99 -1.05
CA LEU A 40 -7.19 -11.74 -1.79
C LEU A 40 -8.48 -11.07 -2.24
N LEU A 41 -9.57 -11.84 -2.32
CA LEU A 41 -10.90 -11.38 -2.70
C LEU A 41 -11.93 -11.88 -1.69
N LEU A 42 -12.95 -11.05 -1.44
CA LEU A 42 -14.13 -11.39 -0.66
C LEU A 42 -15.37 -11.32 -1.53
N ARG A 43 -16.09 -12.43 -1.64
CA ARG A 43 -17.41 -12.47 -2.27
C ARG A 43 -18.49 -12.23 -1.23
N ARG A 44 -19.32 -11.20 -1.45
CA ARG A 44 -20.55 -10.99 -0.67
C ARG A 44 -21.73 -11.48 -1.50
N GLN A 45 -22.55 -12.38 -0.96
CA GLN A 45 -23.77 -12.82 -1.64
C GLN A 45 -24.63 -11.61 -1.98
N GLY A 46 -25.04 -11.48 -3.26
CA GLY A 46 -25.78 -10.32 -3.79
C GLY A 46 -24.98 -9.01 -3.88
N GLY A 47 -23.84 -8.89 -3.21
CA GLY A 47 -23.05 -7.66 -3.10
C GLY A 47 -21.90 -7.52 -4.11
N GLY A 48 -21.44 -8.62 -4.71
CA GLY A 48 -20.32 -8.66 -5.65
C GLY A 48 -18.99 -9.11 -5.01
N THR A 49 -17.90 -8.97 -5.77
CA THR A 49 -16.54 -9.38 -5.33
C THR A 49 -15.70 -8.14 -5.00
N PHE A 50 -15.00 -8.17 -3.88
CA PHE A 50 -14.23 -7.05 -3.34
C PHE A 50 -12.77 -7.46 -3.14
N VAL A 51 -11.84 -6.54 -3.32
CA VAL A 51 -10.43 -6.75 -3.00
C VAL A 51 -10.24 -6.73 -1.48
N GLN A 52 -9.65 -7.78 -0.91
CA GLN A 52 -9.26 -7.84 0.50
C GLN A 52 -7.87 -7.24 0.71
N ASN A 53 -7.71 -6.54 1.83
CA ASN A 53 -6.43 -5.95 2.24
C ASN A 53 -5.66 -6.83 3.25
N SER A 54 -5.98 -8.12 3.31
CA SER A 54 -5.51 -9.08 4.32
C SER A 54 -4.03 -9.44 4.22
N LEU A 55 -3.42 -9.26 3.03
CA LEU A 55 -2.00 -9.57 2.83
C LEU A 55 -1.10 -8.76 3.77
N TRP A 56 -1.42 -7.48 4.01
CA TRP A 56 -0.54 -6.58 4.77
C TRP A 56 -0.77 -6.66 6.28
N GLN A 57 -1.99 -7.05 6.68
CA GLN A 57 -2.43 -7.09 8.09
C GLN A 57 -1.82 -8.27 8.87
N SER A 58 -1.53 -9.40 8.22
CA SER A 58 -1.14 -10.62 8.95
C SER A 58 0.28 -10.57 9.57
N LEU A 59 1.15 -9.64 9.15
CA LEU A 59 2.48 -9.44 9.73
C LEU A 59 2.53 -8.23 10.66
N SER A 60 1.63 -7.26 10.51
CA SER A 60 1.63 -6.07 11.35
C SER A 60 1.25 -6.40 12.79
N ASP A 61 0.25 -7.26 13.02
CA ASP A 61 -0.41 -7.36 14.33
C ASP A 61 0.54 -7.78 15.49
N PRO A 62 1.37 -8.83 15.37
CA PRO A 62 2.28 -9.22 16.46
C PRO A 62 3.43 -8.23 16.68
N LEU A 63 3.88 -7.58 15.61
CA LEU A 63 4.94 -6.57 15.70
C LEU A 63 4.38 -5.26 16.28
N VAL A 64 3.15 -4.89 15.94
CA VAL A 64 2.43 -3.73 16.52
C VAL A 64 2.28 -3.91 18.03
N GLU A 65 1.89 -5.11 18.49
CA GLU A 65 1.83 -5.44 19.92
C GLU A 65 3.21 -5.31 20.59
N LEU A 66 4.25 -5.93 20.02
CA LEU A 66 5.62 -5.86 20.55
C LEU A 66 6.15 -4.42 20.66
N LEU A 67 5.90 -3.59 19.63
CA LEU A 67 6.35 -2.19 19.57
C LEU A 67 5.56 -1.28 20.54
N SER A 68 4.32 -1.65 20.87
CA SER A 68 3.50 -0.91 21.83
C SER A 68 4.04 -1.05 23.26
N ASP A 69 4.57 -2.22 23.60
CA ASP A 69 5.03 -2.54 24.96
C ASP A 69 6.42 -1.95 25.30
N HIS A 70 7.24 -1.59 24.29
CA HIS A 70 8.66 -1.26 24.49
C HIS A 70 9.03 0.09 23.84
N PRO A 71 9.19 1.19 24.61
CA PRO A 71 9.46 2.51 24.05
C PRO A 71 10.71 2.60 23.18
N GLU A 72 11.78 1.85 23.51
CA GLU A 72 13.04 1.81 22.77
C GLU A 72 12.89 1.23 21.36
N SER A 73 11.94 0.32 21.17
CA SER A 73 11.68 -0.33 19.88
C SER A 73 11.16 0.62 18.80
N GLN A 74 10.73 1.83 19.17
CA GLN A 74 10.39 2.90 18.23
C GLN A 74 11.61 3.40 17.46
N PHE A 75 12.77 3.47 18.11
CA PHE A 75 14.00 3.85 17.43
C PHE A 75 14.42 2.78 16.44
N ASP A 76 14.27 1.50 16.80
CA ASP A 76 14.53 0.37 15.91
C ASP A 76 13.58 0.40 14.68
N LEU A 77 12.32 0.76 14.88
CA LEU A 77 11.35 0.93 13.80
C LEU A 77 11.77 2.06 12.85
N LEU A 78 12.15 3.22 13.38
CA LEU A 78 12.59 4.37 12.58
C LEU A 78 13.92 4.09 11.86
N GLU A 79 14.86 3.40 12.52
CA GLU A 79 16.13 2.98 11.92
C GLU A 79 15.89 1.99 10.77
N THR A 80 15.05 0.98 11.00
CA THR A 80 14.65 0.01 9.96
C THR A 80 14.00 0.72 8.79
N ARG A 81 13.09 1.66 9.06
CA ARG A 81 12.43 2.45 8.02
C ARG A 81 13.48 3.18 7.20
N HIS A 82 14.35 3.96 7.85
CA HIS A 82 15.38 4.76 7.19
C HIS A 82 16.27 3.92 6.24
N ALA A 83 16.69 2.74 6.69
CA ALA A 83 17.46 1.81 5.84
C ALA A 83 16.66 1.36 4.59
N LEU A 84 15.38 1.01 4.76
CA LEU A 84 14.52 0.60 3.67
C LEU A 84 14.23 1.74 2.68
N GLU A 85 14.14 2.99 3.13
CA GLU A 85 13.94 4.15 2.24
C GLU A 85 15.12 4.31 1.27
N GLY A 86 16.35 4.20 1.78
CA GLY A 86 17.56 4.29 0.96
C GLY A 86 17.63 3.17 -0.09
N ILE A 87 17.29 1.94 0.31
CA ILE A 87 17.25 0.79 -0.61
C ILE A 87 16.16 0.97 -1.67
N ALA A 88 14.97 1.43 -1.27
CA ALA A 88 13.87 1.72 -2.19
C ALA A 88 14.25 2.80 -3.20
N ALA A 89 14.83 3.91 -2.74
CA ALA A 89 15.28 5.00 -3.60
C ALA A 89 16.36 4.55 -4.59
N TYR A 90 17.35 3.75 -4.15
CA TYR A 90 18.37 3.18 -5.02
C TYR A 90 17.76 2.36 -6.17
N TYR A 91 16.84 1.45 -5.85
CA TYR A 91 16.21 0.62 -6.88
C TYR A 91 15.21 1.38 -7.74
N ALA A 92 14.52 2.38 -7.18
CA ALA A 92 13.64 3.28 -7.93
C ALA A 92 14.44 4.05 -8.98
N ALA A 93 15.62 4.56 -8.63
CA ALA A 93 16.50 5.23 -9.58
C ALA A 93 17.00 4.28 -10.69
N LEU A 94 17.24 3.00 -10.38
CA LEU A 94 17.76 2.02 -11.33
C LEU A 94 16.68 1.42 -12.24
N ARG A 95 15.43 1.32 -11.77
CA ARG A 95 14.36 0.53 -12.41
C ARG A 95 13.11 1.34 -12.77
N GLY A 96 12.95 2.52 -12.19
CA GLY A 96 11.75 3.33 -12.34
C GLY A 96 11.49 3.70 -13.80
N THR A 97 10.23 3.63 -14.21
CA THR A 97 9.80 4.10 -15.53
C THR A 97 9.54 5.61 -15.51
N GLU A 98 9.34 6.20 -16.68
CA GLU A 98 8.97 7.61 -16.78
C GLU A 98 7.64 7.91 -16.07
N GLU A 99 6.69 6.98 -16.12
CA GLU A 99 5.43 7.08 -15.38
C GLU A 99 5.63 7.01 -13.86
N ASP A 100 6.55 6.16 -13.39
CA ASP A 100 6.88 6.08 -11.96
C ASP A 100 7.48 7.40 -11.47
N LEU A 101 8.43 7.97 -12.23
CA LEU A 101 9.08 9.23 -11.90
C LEU A 101 8.11 10.42 -11.94
N SER A 102 7.21 10.46 -12.93
CA SER A 102 6.13 11.45 -12.99
C SER A 102 5.26 11.39 -11.74
N ARG A 103 4.86 10.18 -11.33
CA ARG A 103 4.03 9.99 -10.13
C ARG A 103 4.76 10.37 -8.85
N ILE A 104 6.04 10.07 -8.72
CA ILE A 104 6.88 10.53 -7.60
C ILE A 104 6.90 12.06 -7.55
N GLY A 105 7.03 12.71 -8.71
CA GLY A 105 6.95 14.17 -8.84
C GLY A 105 5.61 14.74 -8.37
N ASP A 106 4.49 14.15 -8.81
CA ASP A 106 3.15 14.55 -8.38
C ASP A 106 2.96 14.42 -6.86
N CYS A 107 3.45 13.32 -6.27
CA CYS A 107 3.43 13.12 -4.82
C CYS A 107 4.28 14.15 -4.08
N HIS A 108 5.43 14.55 -4.63
CA HIS A 108 6.27 15.60 -4.04
C HIS A 108 5.56 16.95 -4.02
N ILE A 109 4.86 17.31 -5.10
CA ILE A 109 4.04 18.53 -5.16
C ILE A 109 2.92 18.48 -4.11
N ALA A 110 2.29 17.33 -3.92
CA ALA A 110 1.25 17.18 -2.90
C ALA A 110 1.77 17.41 -1.47
N ILE A 111 3.01 17.00 -1.16
CA ILE A 111 3.65 17.31 0.13
C ILE A 111 3.80 18.82 0.30
N GLN A 112 4.30 19.52 -0.73
CA GLN A 112 4.48 20.98 -0.67
C GLN A 112 3.14 21.70 -0.41
N GLN A 113 2.09 21.29 -1.10
CA GLN A 113 0.74 21.86 -0.92
C GLN A 113 0.19 21.62 0.49
N ALA A 114 0.39 20.43 1.05
CA ALA A 114 -0.04 20.12 2.40
C ALA A 114 0.75 20.93 3.45
N GLN A 115 2.06 21.07 3.27
CA GLN A 115 2.91 21.93 4.11
C GLN A 115 2.45 23.38 4.11
N GLU A 116 2.10 23.92 2.95
CA GLU A 116 1.58 25.29 2.81
C GLU A 116 0.25 25.51 3.55
N SER A 117 -0.59 24.47 3.64
CA SER A 117 -1.83 24.54 4.43
C SER A 117 -1.63 24.48 5.94
N GLY A 118 -0.46 24.02 6.42
CA GLY A 118 -0.18 23.80 7.84
C GLY A 118 -0.97 22.64 8.46
N ASP A 119 -1.61 21.81 7.65
CA ASP A 119 -2.34 20.62 8.08
C ASP A 119 -1.35 19.46 8.22
N LEU A 120 -0.96 19.17 9.46
CA LEU A 120 0.02 18.14 9.77
C LEU A 120 -0.44 16.74 9.37
N ASP A 121 -1.74 16.44 9.44
CA ASP A 121 -2.29 15.14 9.06
C ASP A 121 -2.27 14.98 7.54
N ALA A 122 -2.64 16.03 6.80
CA ALA A 122 -2.54 16.05 5.35
C ALA A 122 -1.09 15.92 4.86
N GLU A 123 -0.13 16.59 5.51
CA GLU A 123 1.29 16.47 5.20
C GLU A 123 1.77 15.04 5.43
N ALA A 124 1.42 14.48 6.59
CA ALA A 124 1.71 13.12 6.98
C ALA A 124 1.24 12.08 5.95
N ASP A 125 0.01 12.24 5.46
CA ASP A 125 -0.58 11.36 4.46
C ASP A 125 0.09 11.53 3.10
N ALA A 126 0.40 12.77 2.69
CA ALA A 126 1.12 13.06 1.46
C ALA A 126 2.54 12.44 1.47
N VAL A 127 3.25 12.52 2.59
CA VAL A 127 4.57 11.89 2.78
C VAL A 127 4.46 10.37 2.67
N MET A 128 3.44 9.75 3.26
CA MET A 128 3.23 8.30 3.13
C MET A 128 2.97 7.91 1.67
N GLN A 129 2.16 8.67 0.92
CA GLN A 129 1.92 8.39 -0.49
C GLN A 129 3.19 8.52 -1.35
N TYR A 130 4.03 9.52 -1.06
CA TYR A 130 5.34 9.66 -1.69
C TYR A 130 6.24 8.44 -1.42
N GLN A 131 6.31 8.00 -0.16
CA GLN A 131 7.09 6.83 0.24
C GLN A 131 6.65 5.56 -0.49
N ILE A 132 5.33 5.36 -0.62
CA ILE A 132 4.74 4.26 -1.39
C ILE A 132 5.11 4.38 -2.86
N ALA A 133 5.01 5.57 -3.47
CA ALA A 133 5.35 5.76 -4.88
C ALA A 133 6.82 5.42 -5.17
N VAL A 134 7.76 5.89 -4.34
CA VAL A 134 9.18 5.54 -4.46
C VAL A 134 9.40 4.04 -4.31
N THR A 135 8.74 3.39 -3.35
CA THR A 135 8.90 1.96 -3.10
C THR A 135 8.26 1.09 -4.18
N GLU A 136 7.15 1.54 -4.77
CA GLU A 136 6.55 0.90 -5.94
C GLU A 136 7.50 0.99 -7.15
N ALA A 137 8.14 2.15 -7.38
CA ALA A 137 9.11 2.37 -8.44
C ALA A 137 10.40 1.52 -8.30
N ALA A 138 10.71 1.02 -7.09
CA ALA A 138 11.77 0.05 -6.89
C ALA A 138 11.49 -1.32 -7.54
N HIS A 139 10.23 -1.55 -7.97
CA HIS A 139 9.72 -2.79 -8.58
C HIS A 139 10.07 -4.03 -7.74
N ASN A 140 10.05 -3.87 -6.42
CA ASN A 140 10.32 -4.93 -5.45
C ASN A 140 9.12 -5.08 -4.51
N VAL A 141 8.32 -6.11 -4.77
CA VAL A 141 7.09 -6.39 -4.03
C VAL A 141 7.32 -6.64 -2.53
N VAL A 142 8.52 -7.10 -2.14
CA VAL A 142 8.87 -7.35 -0.74
C VAL A 142 9.16 -6.02 -0.01
N LEU A 143 9.85 -5.08 -0.65
CA LEU A 143 10.07 -3.75 -0.05
C LEU A 143 8.74 -3.01 0.17
N LEU A 144 7.85 -3.08 -0.82
CA LEU A 144 6.50 -2.50 -0.70
C LEU A 144 5.71 -3.14 0.45
N HIS A 145 5.91 -4.43 0.66
CA HIS A 145 5.27 -5.16 1.75
C HIS A 145 5.76 -4.73 3.11
N LEU A 146 7.08 -4.67 3.29
CA LEU A 146 7.68 -4.23 4.56
C LEU A 146 7.25 -2.79 4.90
N LEU A 147 7.25 -1.88 3.92
CA LEU A 147 6.77 -0.51 4.13
C LEU A 147 5.30 -0.48 4.62
N ARG A 148 4.40 -1.20 3.95
CA ARG A 148 2.97 -1.23 4.31
C ARG A 148 2.69 -1.87 5.66
N CYS A 149 3.51 -2.83 6.09
CA CYS A 149 3.40 -3.40 7.43
C CYS A 149 3.77 -2.39 8.53
N MET A 150 4.60 -1.39 8.22
CA MET A 150 5.01 -0.35 9.17
C MET A 150 4.00 0.81 9.27
N GLU A 151 3.15 1.03 8.26
CA GLU A 151 2.11 2.08 8.25
C GLU A 151 1.25 2.09 9.55
N PRO A 152 0.60 0.98 9.96
CA PRO A 152 -0.21 0.97 11.18
C PRO A 152 0.59 1.20 12.47
N MET A 153 1.87 0.78 12.50
CA MET A 153 2.76 0.98 13.66
C MET A 153 3.09 2.45 13.89
N LEU A 154 3.10 3.24 12.82
CA LEU A 154 3.35 4.69 12.85
C LEU A 154 2.08 5.47 13.18
N GLU A 155 0.92 5.03 12.67
CA GLU A 155 -0.38 5.67 12.94
C GLU A 155 -0.82 5.58 14.40
N GLN A 156 -0.56 4.45 15.08
CA GLN A 156 -0.96 4.23 16.48
C GLN A 156 -0.40 5.29 17.45
N LYS A 157 0.68 5.99 17.07
CA LYS A 157 1.32 7.04 17.88
C LYS A 157 1.03 8.47 17.41
N ARG A 158 0.18 8.66 16.39
CA ARG A 158 -0.34 9.99 16.00
C ARG A 158 -1.44 10.50 16.92
N SER A 159 -2.02 9.65 17.78
CA SER A 159 -2.93 10.08 18.83
C SER A 159 -2.16 10.85 19.90
N PRO A 160 -2.48 12.14 20.15
CA PRO A 160 -1.86 12.90 21.20
C PRO A 160 -2.48 12.47 22.53
N GLU A 161 -1.90 11.46 23.17
CA GLU A 161 -1.99 11.34 24.62
C GLU A 161 -0.82 12.10 25.24
N PHE A 162 -0.82 13.42 25.07
CA PHE A 162 -0.36 14.45 26.02
C PHE A 162 -0.91 15.82 25.59
#